data_AF-A0A6L7SSL5-F1
#
_entry.id   AF-A0A6L7SSL5-F1
#
_cell.length_a   1.000
_cell.length_b   1.000
_cell.length_c   1.000
_cell.angle_alpha   90.00
_cell.angle_beta   90.00
_cell.angle_gamma   90.00
#
_symmetry.space_group_name_H-M   'P 1'
#
loop_
_entity.id
_entity.type
_entity.pdbx_description
1 polymer ?
#
loop_
_entity_poly.entity_id
_entity_poly.type
_entity_poly.pdbx_seq_one_letter_code
_entity_poly.pdbx_strand_id
1 'polypeptide(L)'
;MNQALYNDVWQQLLDAERCCRYHYELAGRYRKYQKIPRWIMAVSSVVGATSVFTRDWIGFADVLYVPAALLMLSAVVWDLMHDHGEKAAILKSISVECAELETELKDLWRSVYTKSSIDEVQVNSRLREIESRLERVTSRSADIKVDEELNEKSQKEGFKVISDRYTNSELQTT
;
A
#
# COMPACT_ATOMS: atom_id res chain seq x y z
N MET A 1 -30.88 -3.88 -20.84
CA MET A 1 -29.67 -3.83 -19.99
C MET A 1 -29.47 -2.39 -19.57
N ASN A 2 -29.43 -2.10 -18.26
CA ASN A 2 -29.34 -0.74 -17.76
C ASN A 2 -27.88 -0.26 -17.85
N GLN A 3 -27.59 0.55 -18.87
CA GLN A 3 -26.23 0.98 -19.21
C GLN A 3 -25.59 1.83 -18.09
N ALA A 4 -26.40 2.46 -17.25
CA ALA A 4 -25.93 3.18 -16.07
C ALA A 4 -25.35 2.24 -15.01
N LEU A 5 -26.07 1.17 -14.64
CA LEU A 5 -25.61 0.16 -13.67
C LEU A 5 -24.33 -0.54 -14.15
N TYR A 6 -24.27 -0.82 -15.45
CA TYR A 6 -23.08 -1.37 -16.08
C TYR A 6 -21.88 -0.41 -15.91
N ASN A 7 -22.02 0.86 -16.28
CA ASN A 7 -20.93 1.81 -16.12
C ASN A 7 -20.51 1.99 -14.66
N ASP A 8 -21.45 1.93 -13.71
CA ASP A 8 -21.20 2.11 -12.29
C ASP A 8 -20.34 0.98 -11.70
N VAL A 9 -20.75 -0.28 -11.92
CA VAL A 9 -19.98 -1.46 -11.47
C VAL A 9 -18.59 -1.48 -12.12
N TRP A 10 -18.47 -1.04 -13.39
CA TRP A 10 -17.19 -0.94 -14.08
C TRP A 10 -16.26 0.09 -13.46
N GLN A 11 -16.78 1.29 -13.14
CA GLN A 11 -15.98 2.33 -12.49
C GLN A 11 -15.52 1.89 -11.10
N GLN A 12 -16.40 1.25 -10.32
CA GLN A 12 -16.03 0.74 -9.00
C GLN A 12 -14.96 -0.35 -9.08
N LEU A 13 -15.00 -1.21 -10.10
CA LEU A 13 -13.96 -2.19 -10.35
C LEU A 13 -12.60 -1.53 -10.69
N LEU A 14 -12.60 -0.50 -11.53
CA LEU A 14 -11.40 0.29 -11.86
C LEU A 14 -10.82 0.98 -10.62
N ASP A 15 -11.67 1.57 -9.80
CA ASP A 15 -11.27 2.25 -8.57
C ASP A 15 -10.70 1.28 -7.54
N ALA A 16 -11.29 0.09 -7.38
CA ALA A 16 -10.77 -0.95 -6.50
C ALA A 16 -9.38 -1.44 -6.94
N GLU A 17 -9.17 -1.70 -8.24
CA GLU A 17 -7.85 -2.10 -8.74
C GLU A 17 -6.81 -0.97 -8.59
N ARG A 18 -7.18 0.28 -8.89
CA ARG A 18 -6.33 1.45 -8.62
C ARG A 18 -5.92 1.49 -7.16
N CYS A 19 -6.87 1.38 -6.23
CA CYS A 19 -6.63 1.43 -4.80
C CYS A 19 -5.71 0.28 -4.35
N CYS A 20 -5.93 -0.94 -4.81
CA CYS A 20 -5.08 -2.09 -4.51
C CYS A 20 -3.62 -1.84 -4.91
N ARG A 21 -3.40 -1.41 -6.16
CA ARG A 21 -2.07 -1.10 -6.70
C ARG A 21 -1.39 0.04 -5.96
N TYR A 22 -2.11 1.13 -5.76
CA TYR A 22 -1.58 2.31 -5.09
C TYR A 22 -1.07 1.98 -3.69
N HIS A 23 -1.88 1.30 -2.87
CA HIS A 23 -1.48 0.94 -1.51
C HIS A 23 -0.36 -0.11 -1.49
N TYR A 24 -0.33 -1.03 -2.46
CA TYR A 24 0.76 -1.99 -2.61
C TYR A 24 2.10 -1.30 -2.95
N GLU A 25 2.11 -0.40 -3.95
CA GLU A 25 3.32 0.33 -4.34
C GLU A 25 3.79 1.26 -3.22
N LEU A 26 2.85 1.93 -2.53
CA LEU A 26 3.14 2.81 -1.41
C LEU A 26 3.75 2.02 -0.23
N ALA A 27 3.20 0.85 0.10
CA ALA A 27 3.79 -0.06 1.09
C ALA A 27 5.22 -0.47 0.70
N GLY A 28 5.46 -0.70 -0.60
CA GLY A 28 6.79 -0.96 -1.16
C GLY A 28 7.78 0.19 -0.94
N ARG A 29 7.34 1.44 -1.15
CA ARG A 29 8.15 2.64 -0.89
C ARG A 29 8.51 2.76 0.60
N TYR A 30 7.53 2.64 1.51
CA TYR A 30 7.79 2.68 2.96
C TYR A 30 8.73 1.56 3.43
N ARG A 31 8.62 0.34 2.89
CA ARG A 31 9.57 -0.76 3.15
C ARG A 31 10.98 -0.46 2.66
N LYS A 32 11.13 0.23 1.51
CA LYS A 32 12.46 0.65 1.02
C LYS A 32 13.04 1.72 1.93
N TYR A 33 12.25 2.71 2.32
CA TYR A 33 12.68 3.75 3.26
C TYR A 33 13.10 3.17 4.61
N GLN A 34 12.47 2.09 5.09
CA GLN A 34 12.88 1.38 6.31
C GLN A 34 14.29 0.73 6.20
N LYS A 35 14.76 0.37 5.00
CA LYS A 35 16.07 -0.29 4.81
C LYS A 35 17.26 0.66 4.91
N ILE A 36 17.07 1.93 4.57
CA ILE A 36 18.13 2.96 4.60
C ILE A 36 18.62 3.23 6.04
N PRO A 37 17.75 3.52 7.03
CA PRO A 37 18.17 3.69 8.41
C PRO A 37 18.74 2.42 9.05
N ARG A 38 18.31 1.22 8.64
CA ARG A 38 18.96 -0.04 9.06
C ARG A 38 20.43 -0.08 8.66
N TRP A 39 20.75 0.32 7.44
CA TRP A 39 22.12 0.41 6.96
C TRP A 39 22.91 1.47 7.74
N ILE A 40 22.31 2.65 7.99
CA ILE A 40 22.94 3.70 8.79
C ILE A 40 23.23 3.20 10.20
N MET A 41 22.28 2.53 10.88
CA MET A 41 22.51 1.97 12.21
C MET A 41 23.59 0.88 12.21
N ALA A 42 23.63 0.03 11.18
CA ALA A 42 24.68 -0.99 11.05
C ALA A 42 26.07 -0.38 10.82
N VAL A 43 26.17 0.72 10.07
CA VAL A 43 27.44 1.45 9.90
C VAL A 43 27.83 2.17 11.20
N SER A 44 26.88 2.82 11.87
CA SER A 44 27.12 3.53 13.13
C SER A 44 27.54 2.60 14.27
N SER A 45 27.03 1.37 14.33
CA SER A 45 27.46 0.39 15.34
C SER A 45 28.89 -0.11 15.10
N VAL A 46 29.32 -0.22 13.84
CA VAL A 46 30.73 -0.52 13.50
C VAL A 46 31.64 0.64 13.90
N VAL A 47 31.25 1.89 13.63
CA VAL A 47 32.01 3.08 14.04
C VAL A 47 32.09 3.20 15.57
N GLY A 48 30.98 2.96 16.27
CA GLY A 48 30.93 2.95 17.74
C GLY A 48 31.76 1.83 18.36
N ALA A 49 31.86 0.66 17.71
CA ALA A 49 32.76 -0.40 18.15
C ALA A 49 34.23 -0.02 17.94
N THR A 50 34.57 0.63 16.82
CA THR A 50 35.95 1.09 16.54
C THR A 50 36.43 2.22 17.46
N SER A 51 35.53 3.09 17.94
CA SER A 51 35.91 4.17 18.85
C SER A 51 36.31 3.68 20.25
N VAL A 52 35.83 2.50 20.66
CA VAL A 52 36.26 1.83 21.90
C VAL A 52 37.71 1.33 21.80
N PHE A 53 38.22 1.03 20.60
CA PHE A 53 39.62 0.64 20.37
C PHE A 53 40.59 1.83 20.29
N THR A 54 40.09 3.03 19.96
CA THR A 54 40.88 4.28 20.00
C THR A 54 40.87 4.94 21.38
N ARG A 55 40.19 4.33 22.36
CA ARG A 55 40.04 4.81 23.75
C ARG A 55 41.38 5.04 24.46
N ASP A 56 42.43 4.32 24.08
CA ASP A 56 43.75 4.47 24.69
C ASP A 56 44.50 5.75 24.26
N TRP A 57 43.96 6.53 23.31
CA TRP A 57 44.62 7.71 22.74
C TRP A 57 43.97 9.06 23.07
N ILE A 58 42.70 9.10 23.48
CA ILE A 58 41.93 10.35 23.67
C ILE A 58 41.26 10.34 25.06
N GLY A 59 41.44 11.42 25.82
CA GLY A 59 41.06 11.52 27.24
C GLY A 59 39.60 11.19 27.56
N PHE A 60 39.38 10.66 28.77
CA PHE A 60 38.16 10.01 29.26
C PHE A 60 36.84 10.82 29.17
N ALA A 61 36.90 12.15 29.09
CA ALA A 61 35.70 13.01 29.14
C ALA A 61 34.97 13.11 27.79
N ASP A 62 35.69 13.15 26.67
CA ASP A 62 35.08 13.25 25.33
C ASP A 62 34.49 11.92 24.85
N VAL A 63 34.93 10.81 25.47
CA VAL A 63 34.54 9.44 25.13
C VAL A 63 33.12 9.09 25.61
N LEU A 64 32.53 9.80 26.57
CA LEU A 64 31.17 9.53 27.06
C LEU A 64 30.08 10.24 26.25
N TYR A 65 30.38 11.39 25.64
CA TYR A 65 29.43 12.13 24.80
C TYR A 65 29.14 11.40 23.49
N VAL A 66 30.14 10.76 22.89
CA VAL A 66 30.00 10.07 21.59
C VAL A 66 29.03 8.86 21.67
N PRO A 67 29.12 7.94 22.66
CA PRO A 67 28.14 6.87 22.86
C PRO A 67 26.74 7.38 23.20
N ALA A 68 26.63 8.42 24.04
CA ALA A 68 25.34 8.98 24.41
C ALA A 68 24.62 9.62 23.19
N ALA A 69 25.35 10.35 22.35
CA ALA A 69 24.83 10.91 21.11
C ALA A 69 24.44 9.80 20.11
N LEU A 70 25.25 8.73 19.99
CA LEU A 70 24.92 7.57 19.16
C LEU A 70 23.67 6.83 19.65
N LEU A 71 23.49 6.68 20.97
CA LEU A 71 22.29 6.06 21.55
C LEU A 71 21.05 6.92 21.26
N MET A 72 21.12 8.24 21.43
CA MET A 72 20.00 9.12 21.08
C MET A 72 19.65 9.08 19.59
N LEU A 73 20.65 9.11 18.71
CA LEU A 73 20.43 8.93 17.26
C LEU A 73 19.81 7.57 16.95
N SER A 74 20.27 6.50 17.60
CA SER A 74 19.70 5.16 17.41
C SER A 74 18.25 5.06 17.85
N ALA A 75 17.86 5.76 18.93
CA ALA A 75 16.48 5.81 19.41
C ALA A 75 15.56 6.55 18.43
N VAL A 76 16.00 7.70 17.90
CA VAL A 76 15.26 8.44 16.87
C VAL A 76 15.11 7.62 15.59
N VAL A 77 16.19 6.94 15.17
CA VAL A 77 16.17 6.08 13.98
C VAL A 77 15.27 4.86 14.19
N TRP A 78 15.26 4.29 15.40
CA TRP A 78 14.37 3.19 15.77
C TRP A 78 12.90 3.61 15.70
N ASP A 79 12.56 4.75 16.29
CA ASP A 79 11.19 5.28 16.29
C ASP A 79 10.69 5.52 14.86
N LEU A 80 11.52 6.14 14.01
CA LEU A 80 11.24 6.32 12.58
C LEU A 80 11.06 4.99 11.84
N MET A 81 11.88 3.98 12.16
CA MET A 81 11.76 2.65 11.57
C MET A 81 10.50 1.90 12.01
N HIS A 82 10.05 2.14 13.24
CA HIS A 82 8.84 1.57 13.78
C HIS A 82 7.61 2.19 13.11
N ASP A 83 7.53 3.52 13.06
CA ASP A 83 6.46 4.27 12.38
C ASP A 83 6.34 3.88 10.89
N HIS A 84 7.47 3.85 10.16
CA HIS A 84 7.45 3.40 8.76
C HIS A 84 7.11 1.92 8.59
N GLY A 85 7.48 1.07 9.56
CA GLY A 85 7.12 -0.34 9.57
C GLY A 85 5.62 -0.56 9.77
N GLU A 86 5.02 0.17 10.70
CA GLU A 86 3.59 0.16 10.97
C GLU A 86 2.78 0.67 9.77
N LYS A 87 3.18 1.82 9.20
CA LYS A 87 2.57 2.37 7.98
C LYS A 87 2.65 1.38 6.81
N ALA A 88 3.79 0.74 6.61
CA ALA A 88 3.93 -0.28 5.56
C ALA A 88 3.06 -1.53 5.82
N ALA A 89 2.85 -1.92 7.07
CA ALA A 89 1.98 -3.04 7.44
C ALA A 89 0.51 -2.70 7.20
N ILE A 90 0.06 -1.51 7.60
CA ILE A 90 -1.29 -0.99 7.36
C ILE A 90 -1.58 -0.93 5.86
N LEU A 91 -0.70 -0.31 5.07
CA LEU A 91 -0.85 -0.21 3.62
C LEU A 91 -0.91 -1.58 2.95
N LYS A 92 -0.11 -2.55 3.43
CA LYS A 92 -0.17 -3.92 2.91
C LYS A 92 -1.50 -4.59 3.28
N SER A 93 -2.00 -4.44 4.51
CA SER A 93 -3.33 -4.93 4.92
C SER A 93 -4.41 -4.38 4.00
N ILE A 94 -4.40 -3.06 3.77
CA ILE A 94 -5.31 -2.37 2.87
C ILE A 94 -5.23 -2.95 1.45
N SER A 95 -4.02 -3.17 0.91
CA SER A 95 -3.87 -3.76 -0.43
C SER A 95 -4.49 -5.16 -0.55
N VAL A 96 -4.39 -5.98 0.50
CA VAL A 96 -4.97 -7.33 0.52
C VAL A 96 -6.50 -7.26 0.58
N GLU A 97 -7.04 -6.42 1.47
CA GLU A 97 -8.49 -6.21 1.60
C GLU A 97 -9.09 -5.59 0.32
N CYS A 98 -8.38 -4.67 -0.34
CA CYS A 98 -8.78 -4.14 -1.64
C CYS A 98 -8.76 -5.23 -2.74
N ALA A 99 -7.81 -6.17 -2.73
CA ALA A 99 -7.78 -7.28 -3.68
C ALA A 99 -8.94 -8.27 -3.48
N GLU A 100 -9.37 -8.47 -2.23
CA GLU A 100 -10.57 -9.25 -1.91
C GLU A 100 -11.83 -8.55 -2.45
N LEU A 101 -11.98 -7.24 -2.22
CA LEU A 101 -13.09 -6.43 -2.75
C LEU A 101 -13.09 -6.39 -4.29
N GLU A 102 -11.93 -6.29 -4.92
CA GLU A 102 -11.77 -6.38 -6.38
C GLU A 102 -12.29 -7.73 -6.91
N THR A 103 -12.05 -8.82 -6.17
CA THR A 103 -12.56 -10.15 -6.55
C THR A 103 -14.08 -10.21 -6.45
N GLU A 104 -14.67 -9.66 -5.38
CA GLU A 104 -16.12 -9.56 -5.22
C GLU A 104 -16.76 -8.70 -6.33
N LEU A 105 -16.13 -7.59 -6.70
CA LEU A 105 -16.57 -6.73 -7.81
C LEU A 105 -16.49 -7.44 -9.16
N LYS A 106 -15.48 -8.28 -9.39
CA LYS A 106 -15.39 -9.10 -10.61
C LYS A 106 -16.51 -10.11 -10.72
N ASP A 107 -16.88 -10.74 -9.61
CA ASP A 107 -17.99 -11.69 -9.60
C ASP A 107 -19.33 -10.98 -9.78
N LEU A 108 -19.49 -9.77 -9.23
CA LEU A 108 -20.63 -8.90 -9.48
C LEU A 108 -20.70 -8.49 -10.96
N TRP A 109 -19.56 -8.07 -11.53
CA TRP A 109 -19.44 -7.70 -12.93
C TRP A 109 -19.84 -8.83 -13.88
N ARG A 110 -19.32 -10.05 -13.64
CA ARG A 110 -19.71 -11.24 -14.42
C ARG A 110 -21.20 -11.51 -14.30
N SER A 111 -21.76 -11.37 -13.09
CA SER A 111 -23.20 -11.57 -12.86
C SER A 111 -24.05 -10.56 -13.65
N VAL A 112 -23.60 -9.32 -13.77
CA VAL A 112 -24.24 -8.25 -14.56
C VAL A 112 -24.06 -8.48 -16.07
N TYR A 113 -22.89 -8.96 -16.51
CA TYR A 113 -22.59 -9.19 -17.92
C TYR A 113 -23.32 -10.43 -18.49
N THR A 114 -23.40 -11.53 -17.73
CA THR A 114 -23.89 -12.82 -18.23
C THR A 114 -25.41 -13.01 -18.10
N LYS A 115 -26.09 -12.33 -17.17
CA LYS A 115 -27.54 -12.54 -16.93
C LYS A 115 -28.40 -11.65 -17.80
N SER A 116 -29.33 -12.28 -18.53
CA SER A 116 -30.35 -11.57 -19.34
C SER A 116 -31.41 -10.86 -18.49
N SER A 117 -31.64 -11.31 -17.24
CA SER A 117 -32.50 -10.65 -16.25
C SER A 117 -31.72 -10.39 -14.96
N ILE A 118 -31.41 -9.13 -14.70
CA ILE A 118 -30.67 -8.67 -13.51
C ILE A 118 -31.68 -8.13 -12.51
N ASP A 119 -31.60 -8.60 -11.26
CA ASP A 119 -32.27 -7.93 -10.14
C ASP A 119 -31.43 -6.70 -9.74
N GLU A 120 -31.83 -5.53 -10.26
CA GLU A 120 -31.13 -4.27 -10.00
C GLU A 120 -31.06 -3.93 -8.50
N VAL A 121 -32.07 -4.33 -7.71
CA VAL A 121 -32.09 -4.07 -6.27
C VAL A 121 -30.99 -4.87 -5.59
N GLN A 122 -30.83 -6.14 -5.96
CA GLN A 122 -29.78 -7.00 -5.41
C GLN A 122 -28.38 -6.52 -5.81
N VAL A 123 -28.18 -6.11 -7.07
CA VAL A 123 -26.88 -5.60 -7.54
C VAL A 123 -26.53 -4.29 -6.84
N ASN A 124 -27.45 -3.34 -6.76
CA ASN A 124 -27.23 -2.06 -6.07
C ASN A 124 -26.96 -2.25 -4.57
N SER A 125 -27.66 -3.19 -3.93
CA SER A 125 -27.41 -3.49 -2.51
C SER A 125 -25.99 -4.02 -2.30
N ARG A 126 -25.53 -4.94 -3.15
CA ARG A 126 -24.16 -5.48 -3.08
C ARG A 126 -23.11 -4.43 -3.41
N LEU A 127 -23.37 -3.59 -4.41
CA LEU A 127 -22.45 -2.52 -4.80
C LEU A 127 -22.23 -1.55 -3.63
N ARG A 128 -23.31 -1.10 -2.99
CA ARG A 128 -23.24 -0.21 -1.80
C ARG A 128 -22.51 -0.86 -0.62
N GLU A 129 -22.71 -2.15 -0.41
CA GLU A 129 -21.99 -2.88 0.64
C GLU A 129 -20.48 -2.90 0.38
N ILE A 130 -20.09 -3.17 -0.88
CA ILE A 130 -18.70 -3.16 -1.30
C ILE A 130 -18.11 -1.75 -1.20
N GLU A 131 -18.82 -0.71 -1.64
CA GLU A 131 -18.40 0.69 -1.53
C GLU A 131 -18.14 1.09 -0.08
N SER A 132 -19.09 0.77 0.82
CA SER A 132 -18.93 1.07 2.25
C SER A 132 -17.74 0.34 2.87
N ARG A 133 -17.48 -0.90 2.45
CA ARG A 133 -16.28 -1.63 2.87
C ARG A 133 -15.02 -1.00 2.30
N LEU A 134 -15.00 -0.61 1.03
CA LEU A 134 -13.86 0.03 0.38
C LEU A 134 -13.51 1.36 1.08
N GLU A 135 -14.51 2.19 1.39
CA GLU A 135 -14.33 3.43 2.14
C GLU A 135 -13.75 3.16 3.54
N ARG A 136 -14.30 2.17 4.26
CA ARG A 136 -13.80 1.78 5.58
C ARG A 136 -12.34 1.32 5.52
N VAL A 137 -12.00 0.49 4.54
CA VAL A 137 -10.64 -0.05 4.36
C VAL A 137 -9.66 1.08 4.03
N THR A 138 -10.02 1.95 3.08
CA THR A 138 -9.15 3.06 2.64
C THR A 138 -9.02 4.18 3.67
N SER A 139 -10.04 4.42 4.50
CA SER A 139 -9.98 5.42 5.59
C SER A 139 -8.86 5.15 6.60
N ARG A 140 -8.42 3.90 6.75
CA ARG A 140 -7.27 3.52 7.60
C ARG A 140 -5.94 4.10 7.12
N SER A 141 -5.88 4.57 5.87
CA SER A 141 -4.70 5.25 5.32
C SER A 141 -4.75 6.78 5.43
N ALA A 142 -5.78 7.36 6.07
CA ALA A 142 -5.97 8.81 6.14
C ALA A 142 -4.77 9.58 6.73
N ASP A 143 -4.07 8.98 7.70
CA ASP A 143 -2.89 9.57 8.34
C ASP A 143 -1.59 9.33 7.57
N ILE A 144 -1.65 8.62 6.44
CA ILE A 144 -0.49 8.30 5.60
C ILE A 144 -0.44 9.31 4.45
N LYS A 145 0.72 9.97 4.30
CA LYS A 145 0.93 10.96 3.26
C LYS A 145 0.65 10.38 1.87
N VAL A 146 -0.24 11.05 1.13
CA VAL A 146 -0.61 10.70 -0.24
C VAL A 146 0.52 11.05 -1.20
N ASP A 147 0.74 10.16 -2.17
CA ASP A 147 1.70 10.31 -3.26
C ASP A 147 0.93 10.44 -4.57
N GLU A 148 0.69 11.68 -5.01
CA GLU A 148 -0.15 11.98 -6.16
C GLU A 148 0.39 11.35 -7.46
N GLU A 149 1.70 11.40 -7.68
CA GLU A 149 2.33 10.79 -8.85
C GLU A 149 2.12 9.27 -8.88
N LEU A 150 2.26 8.63 -7.71
CA LEU A 150 2.01 7.19 -7.59
C LEU A 150 0.55 6.83 -7.82
N ASN A 151 -0.37 7.68 -7.38
CA ASN A 151 -1.81 7.50 -7.59
C ASN A 151 -2.16 7.60 -9.08
N GLU A 152 -1.66 8.61 -9.78
CA GLU A 152 -1.85 8.75 -11.23
C GLU A 152 -1.27 7.56 -12.01
N LYS A 153 -0.07 7.11 -11.62
CA LYS A 153 0.56 5.92 -12.21
C LYS A 153 -0.30 4.67 -11.98
N SER A 154 -0.77 4.46 -10.75
CA SER A 154 -1.62 3.33 -10.37
C SER A 154 -2.94 3.34 -11.12
N GLN A 155 -3.51 4.51 -11.39
CA GLN A 155 -4.72 4.66 -12.19
C GLN A 155 -4.50 4.23 -13.64
N LYS A 156 -3.42 4.70 -14.28
CA LYS A 156 -3.07 4.34 -15.67
C LYS A 156 -2.81 2.83 -15.80
N GLU A 157 -2.08 2.26 -14.85
CA GLU A 157 -1.77 0.83 -14.85
C GLU A 157 -2.99 -0.05 -14.54
N GLY A 158 -3.83 0.35 -13.57
CA GLY A 158 -5.06 -0.36 -13.26
C GLY A 158 -6.02 -0.40 -14.44
N PHE A 159 -6.20 0.74 -15.12
CA PHE A 159 -6.98 0.79 -16.36
C PHE A 159 -6.42 -0.15 -17.42
N LYS A 160 -5.11 -0.15 -17.64
CA LYS A 160 -4.47 -1.02 -18.62
C LYS A 160 -4.70 -2.50 -18.29
N VAL A 161 -4.51 -2.92 -17.04
CA VAL A 161 -4.65 -4.33 -16.67
C VAL A 161 -6.09 -4.81 -16.73
N ILE A 162 -7.05 -3.98 -16.32
CA ILE A 162 -8.47 -4.30 -16.48
C ILE A 162 -8.80 -4.39 -17.97
N SER A 163 -8.43 -3.39 -18.76
CA SER A 163 -8.66 -3.40 -20.22
C SER A 163 -8.07 -4.65 -20.87
N ASP A 164 -6.77 -4.92 -20.66
CA ASP A 164 -6.08 -6.08 -21.23
C ASP A 164 -6.74 -7.39 -20.79
N ARG A 165 -7.20 -7.49 -19.54
CA ARG A 165 -7.84 -8.70 -19.01
C ARG A 165 -9.21 -8.95 -19.63
N TYR A 166 -10.01 -7.91 -19.81
CA TYR A 166 -11.35 -8.05 -20.39
C TYR A 166 -11.30 -8.24 -21.91
N THR A 167 -10.44 -7.49 -22.62
CA THR A 167 -10.21 -7.67 -24.07
C THR A 167 -9.64 -9.05 -24.40
N ASN A 168 -8.73 -9.60 -23.58
CA ASN A 168 -8.18 -10.94 -23.80
C ASN A 168 -9.07 -12.07 -23.27
N SER A 169 -9.92 -11.84 -22.27
CA SER A 169 -10.86 -12.86 -21.79
C SER A 169 -11.96 -13.17 -22.80
N GLU A 170 -12.35 -12.21 -23.63
CA GLU A 170 -13.29 -12.41 -24.74
C GLU A 170 -12.68 -13.28 -25.88
N LEU A 171 -11.34 -13.32 -26.00
CA LEU A 171 -10.63 -14.15 -26.99
C LEU A 171 -10.45 -15.62 -26.56
N GLN A 172 -10.71 -15.97 -25.29
CA GLN A 172 -10.57 -17.35 -24.79
C GLN A 172 -11.89 -18.11 -24.70
N THR A 173 -13.02 -17.47 -25.02
CA THR A 173 -14.36 -18.10 -25.01
C THR A 173 -14.93 -18.39 -26.40
N THR A 174 -14.14 -18.27 -27.47
CA THR A 174 -14.44 -18.76 -28.83
C THR A 174 -13.60 -19.98 -29.17
#